data_AF-A0A9P7DTX1-F1
#
_entry.id   AF-A0A9P7DTX1-F1
#
_cell.length_a   1.000
_cell.length_b   1.000
_cell.length_c   1.000
_cell.angle_alpha   90.00
_cell.angle_beta   90.00
_cell.angle_gamma   90.00
#
_symmetry.space_group_name_H-M   'P 1'
#
loop_
_entity.id
_entity.type
_entity.pdbx_description
1 polymer ?
#
loop_
_entity_poly.entity_id
_entity_poly.type
_entity_poly.pdbx_seq_one_letter_code
_entity_poly.pdbx_strand_id
1 'polypeptide(L)'
;MPCVKDLSNIVHHCPGCRFEDERSRFESDDVFWKVWTDVNGQHVGYTKLCDALQRQRVARDTRDAAAARSFFGGNLDHLDAQGMFKYAKSGLLKLMNKDVDVARKWRELLTVDCALAQRWEGSLLADLQSSLPPVRSLRACHICVV
;
A
#
# COMPACT_ATOMS: atom_id res chain seq x y z
N MET A 1 31.91 -23.71 7.74
CA MET A 1 31.41 -22.35 8.01
C MET A 1 31.93 -21.43 6.92
N PRO A 2 31.13 -21.02 5.93
CA PRO A 2 31.59 -20.05 4.96
C PRO A 2 31.36 -18.63 5.50
N CYS A 3 32.49 -17.95 5.63
CA CYS A 3 32.73 -16.51 5.69
C CYS A 3 31.52 -15.64 5.27
N VAL A 4 30.87 -15.03 6.26
CA VAL A 4 29.98 -13.88 6.08
C VAL A 4 30.85 -12.74 5.57
N LYS A 5 30.81 -12.47 4.27
CA LYS A 5 31.37 -11.24 3.73
C LYS A 5 30.54 -10.11 4.29
N ASP A 6 31.19 -9.33 5.12
CA ASP A 6 30.74 -8.09 5.73
C ASP A 6 29.88 -7.27 4.74
N LEU A 7 28.56 -7.30 4.96
CA LEU A 7 27.56 -6.64 4.10
C LEU A 7 27.58 -5.11 4.26
N SER A 8 28.39 -4.58 5.18
CA SER A 8 28.52 -3.13 5.43
C SER A 8 29.11 -2.34 4.25
N ASN A 9 29.82 -3.00 3.32
CA ASN A 9 30.51 -2.33 2.21
C ASN A 9 29.75 -2.30 0.86
N ILE A 10 28.51 -2.80 0.79
CA ILE A 10 27.68 -2.76 -0.45
C ILE A 10 26.50 -1.80 -0.30
N VAL A 11 26.49 -0.93 0.71
CA VAL A 11 25.52 0.17 0.79
C VAL A 11 26.01 1.32 -0.10
N HIS A 12 26.09 1.09 -1.42
CA HIS A 12 26.01 2.20 -2.35
C HIS A 12 24.61 2.79 -2.17
N HIS A 13 24.58 3.88 -1.40
CA HIS A 13 23.39 4.61 -1.00
C HIS A 13 22.66 5.11 -2.25
N CYS A 14 21.76 4.29 -2.77
CA CYS A 14 20.84 4.65 -3.83
C CYS A 14 19.71 5.44 -3.15
N PRO A 15 19.56 6.76 -3.39
CA PRO A 15 18.62 7.61 -2.65
C PRO A 15 17.13 7.27 -2.86
N GLY A 16 16.80 6.31 -3.74
CA GLY A 16 15.45 5.73 -3.86
C GLY A 16 15.26 4.40 -3.13
N CYS A 17 16.35 3.73 -2.77
CA CYS A 17 16.40 2.38 -2.25
C CYS A 17 16.29 2.42 -0.72
N ARG A 18 15.07 2.39 -0.16
CA ARG A 18 14.90 2.28 1.31
C ARG A 18 14.95 0.82 1.77
N PHE A 19 16.10 0.20 1.55
CA PHE A 19 16.39 -1.15 2.00
C PHE A 19 16.35 -1.21 3.53
N GLU A 20 16.95 -0.24 4.23
CA GLU A 20 16.95 -0.22 5.70
C GLU A 20 15.53 -0.12 6.27
N ASP A 21 14.67 0.73 5.69
CA ASP A 21 13.26 0.83 6.09
C ASP A 21 12.56 -0.53 5.97
N GLU A 22 12.74 -1.25 4.86
CA GLU A 22 12.08 -2.55 4.67
C GLU A 22 12.66 -3.61 5.62
N ARG A 23 13.99 -3.65 5.76
CA ARG A 23 14.68 -4.60 6.64
C ARG A 23 14.28 -4.41 8.10
N SER A 24 14.07 -3.18 8.54
CA SER A 24 13.65 -2.85 9.92
C SER A 24 12.27 -3.40 10.29
N ARG A 25 11.44 -3.78 9.30
CA ARG A 25 10.12 -4.39 9.52
C ARG A 25 10.20 -5.88 9.88
N PHE A 26 11.38 -6.47 9.79
CA PHE A 26 11.63 -7.88 10.10
C PHE A 26 12.43 -8.02 11.38
N GLU A 27 12.03 -8.98 12.22
CA GLU A 27 12.65 -9.24 13.52
C GLU A 27 14.14 -9.62 13.39
N SER A 28 14.53 -10.30 12.31
CA SER A 28 15.92 -10.68 12.06
C SER A 28 16.26 -10.76 10.57
N ASP A 29 17.57 -10.80 10.27
CA ASP A 29 18.09 -10.94 8.90
C ASP A 29 17.64 -12.26 8.27
N ASP A 30 17.60 -13.33 9.06
CA ASP A 30 17.20 -14.65 8.58
C ASP A 30 15.72 -14.66 8.14
N VAL A 31 14.84 -13.98 8.89
CA VAL A 31 13.41 -13.86 8.52
C VAL A 31 13.26 -12.99 7.27
N PHE A 32 14.02 -11.91 7.17
CA PHE A 32 14.05 -11.06 5.98
C PHE A 32 14.47 -11.85 4.74
N TRP A 33 15.62 -12.52 4.80
CA TRP A 33 16.14 -13.26 3.65
C TRP A 33 15.28 -14.48 3.31
N LYS A 34 14.60 -15.12 4.27
CA LYS A 34 13.63 -16.18 3.97
C LYS A 34 12.49 -15.72 3.04
N VAL A 35 12.07 -14.45 3.15
CA VAL A 35 11.09 -13.85 2.22
C VAL A 35 11.74 -13.48 0.89
N TRP A 36 13.00 -13.04 0.94
CA TRP A 36 13.78 -12.62 -0.22
C TRP A 36 14.80 -13.69 -0.64
N THR A 37 14.33 -14.93 -0.76
CA THR A 37 15.08 -16.04 -1.34
C THR A 37 14.46 -16.41 -2.68
N ASP A 38 15.29 -16.70 -3.68
CA ASP A 38 14.86 -17.16 -4.99
C ASP A 38 14.47 -18.66 -4.98
N VAL A 39 14.00 -19.14 -6.12
CA VAL A 39 13.59 -20.56 -6.31
C VAL A 39 14.74 -21.56 -6.09
N ASN A 40 16.00 -21.11 -6.13
CA ASN A 40 17.19 -21.94 -5.93
C ASN A 40 17.70 -21.89 -4.48
N GLY A 41 16.99 -21.21 -3.57
CA GLY A 41 17.44 -21.05 -2.20
C GLY A 41 18.51 -19.97 -2.01
N GLN A 42 18.78 -19.15 -3.02
CA GLN A 42 19.75 -18.05 -2.95
C GLN A 42 19.07 -16.72 -2.64
N HIS A 43 19.74 -15.88 -1.86
CA HIS A 43 19.23 -14.53 -1.56
C HIS A 43 19.06 -13.72 -2.85
N VAL A 44 17.94 -13.00 -2.98
CA VAL A 44 17.74 -12.13 -4.14
C VAL A 44 18.80 -11.02 -4.11
N GLY A 45 19.50 -10.82 -5.23
CA GLY A 45 20.52 -9.77 -5.33
C GLY A 45 19.96 -8.38 -5.02
N TYR A 46 20.80 -7.51 -4.45
CA TYR A 46 20.40 -6.19 -3.94
C TYR A 46 19.63 -5.32 -4.95
N THR A 47 20.08 -5.25 -6.20
CA THR A 47 19.39 -4.50 -7.27
C THR A 47 17.98 -5.02 -7.50
N LYS A 48 17.81 -6.35 -7.61
CA LYS A 48 16.50 -6.99 -7.84
C LYS A 48 15.55 -6.75 -6.67
N LEU A 49 16.08 -6.78 -5.45
CA LEU A 49 15.34 -6.45 -4.25
C LEU A 49 14.88 -4.99 -4.28
N CYS A 50 15.77 -4.05 -4.57
CA CYS A 50 15.43 -2.63 -4.69
C CYS A 50 14.36 -2.40 -5.78
N ASP A 51 14.48 -3.04 -6.94
CA ASP A 51 13.49 -2.98 -8.01
C ASP A 51 12.14 -3.57 -7.60
N ALA A 52 12.14 -4.66 -6.82
CA ALA A 52 10.92 -5.25 -6.28
C ALA A 52 10.25 -4.30 -5.29
N LEU A 53 11.00 -3.72 -4.35
CA LEU A 53 10.49 -2.75 -3.38
C LEU A 53 9.96 -1.50 -4.07
N GLN A 54 10.66 -1.01 -5.08
CA GLN A 54 10.20 0.14 -5.86
C GLN A 54 8.88 -0.17 -6.58
N ARG A 55 8.76 -1.34 -7.22
CA ARG A 55 7.51 -1.79 -7.86
C ARG A 55 6.37 -1.90 -6.85
N GLN A 56 6.61 -2.46 -5.67
CA GLN A 56 5.59 -2.55 -4.62
C GLN A 56 5.11 -1.15 -4.17
N ARG A 57 6.03 -0.19 -4.01
CA ARG A 57 5.68 1.19 -3.67
C ARG A 57 4.85 1.87 -4.75
N VAL A 58 5.26 1.74 -6.01
CA VAL A 58 4.51 2.28 -7.14
C VAL A 58 3.12 1.67 -7.19
N ALA A 59 3.00 0.35 -7.05
CA ALA A 59 1.70 -0.33 -7.04
C ALA A 59 0.80 0.15 -5.88
N ARG A 60 1.39 0.36 -4.68
CA ARG A 60 0.67 0.94 -3.55
C ARG A 60 0.22 2.37 -3.83
N ASP A 61 1.11 3.22 -4.33
CA ASP A 61 0.79 4.62 -4.63
C ASP A 61 -0.29 4.71 -5.72
N THR A 62 -0.24 3.87 -6.75
CA THR A 62 -1.32 3.80 -7.75
C THR A 62 -2.65 3.36 -7.13
N ARG A 63 -2.65 2.37 -6.22
CA ARG A 63 -3.87 1.95 -5.52
C ARG A 63 -4.44 3.06 -4.64
N ASP A 64 -3.60 3.70 -3.85
CA ASP A 64 -3.99 4.77 -2.94
C ASP A 64 -4.50 6.00 -3.70
N ALA A 65 -3.85 6.35 -4.83
CA ALA A 65 -4.30 7.44 -5.68
C ALA A 65 -5.64 7.13 -6.37
N ALA A 66 -5.83 5.88 -6.82
CA ALA A 66 -7.11 5.43 -7.37
C ALA A 66 -8.22 5.46 -6.31
N ALA A 67 -7.92 5.02 -5.09
CA ALA A 67 -8.84 5.09 -3.95
C ALA A 67 -9.25 6.53 -3.64
N ALA A 68 -8.29 7.45 -3.54
CA ALA A 68 -8.57 8.87 -3.33
C ALA A 68 -9.48 9.44 -4.42
N ARG A 69 -9.16 9.17 -5.69
CA ARG A 69 -9.99 9.60 -6.82
C ARG A 69 -11.40 9.01 -6.73
N SER A 70 -11.52 7.71 -6.45
CA SER A 70 -12.83 7.05 -6.33
C SER A 70 -13.66 7.63 -5.18
N PHE A 71 -13.05 7.85 -4.03
CA PHE A 71 -13.72 8.38 -2.85
C PHE A 71 -14.31 9.78 -3.08
N PHE A 72 -13.60 10.65 -3.81
CA PHE A 72 -14.08 11.99 -4.17
C PHE A 72 -14.82 12.03 -5.52
N GLY A 73 -15.32 10.90 -6.02
CA GLY A 73 -16.11 10.85 -7.26
C GLY A 73 -15.35 11.30 -8.52
N GLY A 74 -14.04 11.10 -8.54
CA GLY A 74 -13.13 11.50 -9.61
C GLY A 74 -12.61 12.93 -9.50
N ASN A 75 -13.06 13.72 -8.52
CA ASN A 75 -12.66 15.12 -8.36
C ASN A 75 -11.85 15.36 -7.09
N LEU A 76 -10.52 15.48 -7.24
CA LEU A 76 -9.63 15.79 -6.12
C LEU A 76 -9.72 17.26 -5.64
N ASP A 77 -10.53 18.10 -6.31
CA ASP A 77 -10.89 19.46 -5.87
C ASP A 77 -12.23 19.50 -5.12
N HIS A 78 -12.64 18.39 -4.51
CA HIS A 78 -13.84 18.35 -3.69
C HIS A 78 -13.65 19.17 -2.41
N LEU A 79 -14.73 19.77 -1.88
CA LEU A 79 -14.69 20.56 -0.64
C LEU A 79 -14.19 19.72 0.55
N ASP A 80 -14.65 18.48 0.67
CA ASP A 80 -14.17 17.50 1.66
C ASP A 80 -12.67 17.20 1.57
N ALA A 81 -12.02 17.45 0.42
CA ALA A 81 -10.57 17.30 0.30
C ALA A 81 -9.79 18.49 0.86
N GLN A 82 -10.47 19.57 1.27
CA GLN A 82 -9.91 20.75 1.94
C GLN A 82 -8.70 21.37 1.22
N GLY A 83 -8.64 21.22 -0.10
CA GLY A 83 -7.51 21.69 -0.91
C GLY A 83 -6.20 20.90 -0.74
N MET A 84 -6.19 19.75 -0.05
CA MET A 84 -4.98 18.95 0.23
C MET A 84 -4.27 18.46 -1.04
N PHE A 85 -5.01 18.28 -2.14
CA PHE A 85 -4.47 17.88 -3.43
C PHE A 85 -4.10 19.08 -4.32
N LYS A 86 -4.04 20.30 -3.79
CA LYS A 86 -3.56 21.49 -4.50
C LYS A 86 -2.14 21.84 -4.08
N TYR A 87 -1.38 22.37 -5.03
CA TYR A 87 -0.06 22.95 -4.77
C TYR A 87 0.08 24.29 -5.52
N ALA A 88 0.83 25.21 -4.93
CA ALA A 88 1.14 26.48 -5.58
C ALA A 88 2.29 26.29 -6.58
N LYS A 89 2.08 26.75 -7.81
CA LYS A 89 3.12 26.80 -8.85
C LYS A 89 2.98 28.10 -9.65
N SER A 90 4.03 28.92 -9.61
CA SER A 90 4.07 30.22 -10.30
C SER A 90 2.89 31.13 -9.93
N GLY A 91 2.54 31.20 -8.64
CA GLY A 91 1.43 32.01 -8.14
C GLY A 91 0.03 31.45 -8.39
N LEU A 92 -0.08 30.30 -9.09
CA LEU A 92 -1.35 29.64 -9.37
C LEU A 92 -1.50 28.36 -8.56
N LEU A 93 -2.71 28.09 -8.07
CA LEU A 93 -3.06 26.80 -7.47
C LEU A 93 -3.30 25.77 -8.57
N LYS A 94 -2.56 24.66 -8.51
CA LYS A 94 -2.68 23.53 -9.44
C LYS A 94 -3.07 22.27 -8.70
N LEU A 95 -3.89 21.44 -9.36
CA LEU A 95 -4.25 20.13 -8.84
C LEU A 95 -3.11 19.14 -9.05
N MET A 96 -2.86 18.29 -8.05
CA MET A 96 -1.91 17.19 -8.14
C MET A 96 -2.45 16.13 -9.10
N ASN A 97 -1.60 15.69 -10.03
CA ASN A 97 -1.95 14.69 -11.03
C ASN A 97 -1.11 13.41 -10.90
N LYS A 98 0.06 13.46 -10.25
CA LYS A 98 0.94 12.31 -10.07
C LYS A 98 0.41 11.40 -8.95
N ASP A 99 0.33 10.10 -9.23
CA ASP A 99 -0.15 9.11 -8.26
C ASP A 99 0.64 9.15 -6.95
N VAL A 100 1.97 9.29 -7.02
CA VAL A 100 2.82 9.38 -5.81
C VAL A 100 2.45 10.57 -4.92
N ASP A 101 2.15 11.73 -5.51
CA ASP A 101 1.77 12.93 -4.77
C ASP A 101 0.37 12.81 -4.18
N VAL A 102 -0.57 12.29 -4.97
CA VAL A 102 -1.95 12.04 -4.55
C VAL A 102 -1.99 10.99 -3.45
N ALA A 103 -1.30 9.86 -3.60
CA ALA A 103 -1.23 8.79 -2.61
C ALA A 103 -0.65 9.25 -1.28
N ARG A 104 0.44 10.04 -1.33
CA ARG A 104 1.02 10.65 -0.14
C ARG A 104 0.00 11.54 0.57
N LYS A 105 -0.64 12.46 -0.16
CA LYS A 105 -1.63 13.38 0.43
C LYS A 105 -2.89 12.67 0.91
N TRP A 106 -3.28 11.59 0.24
CA TRP A 106 -4.38 10.73 0.66
C TRP A 106 -4.07 10.07 2.01
N ARG A 107 -2.89 9.46 2.14
CA ARG A 107 -2.45 8.87 3.41
C ARG A 107 -2.34 9.92 4.52
N GLU A 108 -1.81 11.11 4.23
CA GLU A 108 -1.78 12.22 5.18
C GLU A 108 -3.20 12.66 5.60
N LEU A 109 -4.12 12.81 4.66
CA LEU A 109 -5.50 13.20 4.94
C LEU A 109 -6.21 12.19 5.85
N LEU A 110 -6.01 10.89 5.61
CA LEU A 110 -6.55 9.82 6.47
C LEU A 110 -5.98 9.84 7.89
N THR A 111 -4.74 10.30 8.08
CA THR A 111 -4.15 10.44 9.43
C THR A 111 -4.66 11.68 10.17
N VAL A 112 -5.05 12.72 9.46
CA VAL A 112 -5.49 14.00 10.05
C VAL A 112 -7.00 14.01 10.31
N ASP A 113 -7.79 13.47 9.39
CA ASP A 113 -9.24 13.44 9.47
C ASP A 113 -9.74 12.01 9.77
N CYS A 114 -9.86 11.70 11.06
CA CYS A 114 -10.34 10.40 11.54
C CYS A 114 -11.76 10.08 11.04
N ALA A 115 -12.63 11.09 10.86
CA ALA A 115 -13.98 10.87 10.38
C ALA A 115 -13.97 10.47 8.90
N LEU A 116 -13.13 11.12 8.10
CA LEU A 116 -12.91 10.73 6.71
C LEU A 116 -12.31 9.32 6.61
N ALA A 117 -11.36 8.98 7.47
CA ALA A 117 -10.78 7.64 7.52
C ALA A 117 -11.83 6.55 7.84
N GLN A 118 -12.72 6.80 8.80
CA GLN A 118 -13.81 5.89 9.12
C GLN A 118 -14.80 5.74 7.97
N ARG A 119 -15.16 6.83 7.26
CA ARG A 119 -16.03 6.76 6.07
C ARG A 119 -15.39 5.93 4.96
N TRP A 120 -14.09 6.11 4.73
CA TRP A 120 -13.34 5.33 3.77
C TRP A 120 -13.32 3.84 4.16
N GLU A 121 -12.97 3.50 5.40
CA GLU A 121 -12.98 2.12 5.88
C GLU A 121 -14.37 1.47 5.78
N GLY A 122 -15.42 2.22 6.09
CA GLY A 122 -16.80 1.79 5.87
C GLY A 122 -17.13 1.48 4.41
N SER A 123 -16.64 2.28 3.46
CA SER A 123 -16.82 2.00 2.02
C SER A 123 -16.11 0.72 1.58
N LEU A 124 -14.91 0.45 2.10
CA LEU A 124 -14.19 -0.80 1.82
C LEU A 124 -14.94 -2.03 2.32
N LEU A 125 -15.51 -1.96 3.52
CA LEU A 125 -16.30 -3.04 4.11
C LEU A 125 -17.61 -3.27 3.35
N ALA A 126 -18.27 -2.21 2.90
CA ALA A 126 -19.49 -2.30 2.10
C ALA A 126 -19.23 -2.97 0.74
N ASP A 127 -18.14 -2.62 0.07
CA ASP A 127 -17.73 -3.23 -1.20
C ASP A 127 -17.44 -4.73 -1.05
N LEU A 128 -16.77 -5.12 0.04
CA LEU A 128 -16.51 -6.53 0.36
C LEU A 128 -17.81 -7.30 0.65
N GLN A 129 -18.76 -6.71 1.37
CA GLN A 129 -20.05 -7.35 1.66
C GLN A 129 -20.92 -7.50 0.41
N SER A 130 -20.87 -6.55 -0.52
CA SER A 130 -21.54 -6.63 -1.82
C SER A 130 -21.00 -7.77 -2.70
N SER A 131 -19.74 -8.16 -2.50
CA SER A 131 -19.09 -9.25 -3.24
C SER A 131 -19.38 -10.65 -2.69
N LEU A 132 -20.01 -10.77 -1.51
CA LEU A 132 -20.38 -12.06 -0.95
C LEU A 132 -21.60 -12.61 -1.69
N PRO A 133 -21.59 -13.87 -2.18
CA PRO A 133 -22.78 -14.48 -2.73
C PRO A 133 -23.87 -14.50 -1.65
N PRO A 134 -25.16 -14.27 -2.01
CA PRO A 134 -26.23 -14.34 -1.04
C PRO A 134 -26.18 -15.72 -0.38
N VAL A 135 -25.94 -15.75 0.93
CA VAL A 135 -26.00 -16.98 1.72
C VAL A 135 -27.42 -17.50 1.55
N ARG A 136 -27.58 -18.51 0.70
CA ARG A 136 -28.86 -19.20 0.56
C ARG A 136 -29.16 -19.78 1.93
N SER A 137 -30.14 -19.19 2.60
CA SER A 137 -30.77 -19.73 3.80
C SER A 137 -31.04 -21.21 3.56
N LEU A 138 -30.21 -22.06 4.15
CA LEU A 138 -30.45 -23.49 4.22
C LEU A 138 -31.70 -23.64 5.06
N ARG A 139 -32.84 -23.70 4.38
CA ARG A 139 -34.13 -24.06 4.95
C ARG A 139 -33.89 -25.30 5.81
N ALA A 140 -34.31 -25.21 7.07
CA ALA A 140 -34.31 -26.28 8.04
C ALA A 140 -34.79 -27.59 7.40
N CYS A 141 -33.87 -28.53 7.22
CA CYS A 141 -34.19 -29.88 6.83
C CYS A 141 -34.81 -30.55 8.06
N HIS A 142 -36.14 -30.52 8.16
CA HIS A 142 -36.89 -31.43 9.02
C HIS A 142 -36.71 -32.84 8.45
N ILE A 143 -35.71 -33.57 8.94
CA ILE A 143 -35.64 -35.01 8.85
C ILE A 143 -35.40 -35.53 10.27
N CYS A 144 -36.49 -35.66 11.03
CA CYS A 144 -36.55 -36.66 12.08
C CYS A 144 -37.20 -37.89 11.46
N VAL A 145 -36.36 -38.86 11.08
CA VAL A 145 -36.75 -40.26 10.85
C VAL A 145 -36.06 -41.05 11.96
N VAL A 146 -36.87 -41.51 12.90
CA VAL A 146 -37.06 -42.88 13.45
C VAL A 146 -37.73 -42.74 14.80
#